data_AF-A0A0C2CNQ3-F1
#
_entry.id   AF-A0A0C2CNQ3-F1
#
_cell.length_a   1.000
_cell.length_b   1.000
_cell.length_c   1.000
_cell.angle_alpha   90.00
_cell.angle_beta   90.00
_cell.angle_gamma   90.00
#
_symmetry.space_group_name_H-M   'P 1'
#
loop_
_entity.id
_entity.type
_entity.pdbx_description
1 polymer ?
#
loop_
_entity_poly.entity_id
_entity_poly.type
_entity_poly.pdbx_seq_one_letter_code
_entity_poly.pdbx_strand_id
1 'polypeptide(L)'
;MKLCLQEAIERGRSARSVISDRKGVKADVLGNNYVDPRLLIGLNDEDPSMPNIYSYDLLTNELTLVMRNRRFPALFVDNALNIRLAAKEQPDGTVIYYRLSATAPARGILTSDEDLWEEILSFLRRRMQEAMRKFMGFDKSNENIYWLWADDSSDLGKFIMFPISSPRRQTTLFQPKKGEIGAVFWNFTERSPLAVSEVYHKHEWYVLNETAMDDMQVIVDYNPTASPYIVSYSVDQELILLTYDSAEKPFDVYLYRRANKS
;
A
#
# COMPACT_ATOMS: atom_id res chain seq x y z
N MET A 1 7.16 24.18 -11.81
CA MET A 1 6.66 22.82 -12.06
C MET A 1 5.99 22.63 -13.43
N LYS A 2 5.24 23.60 -13.98
CA LYS A 2 4.60 23.47 -15.31
C LYS A 2 5.56 23.33 -16.50
N LEU A 3 6.73 23.96 -16.47
CA LEU A 3 7.69 23.95 -17.60
C LEU A 3 8.44 22.61 -17.77
N CYS A 4 8.92 21.98 -16.69
CA CYS A 4 9.62 20.68 -16.78
C CYS A 4 8.71 19.54 -17.29
N LEU A 5 7.40 19.60 -17.01
CA LEU A 5 6.47 18.54 -17.41
C LEU A 5 6.23 18.55 -18.93
N GLN A 6 6.26 19.73 -19.56
CA GLN A 6 5.98 19.88 -20.99
C GLN A 6 7.13 19.33 -21.84
N GLU A 7 8.37 19.68 -21.50
CA GLU A 7 9.57 19.19 -22.19
C GLU A 7 9.76 17.67 -22.03
N ALA A 8 9.43 17.11 -20.87
CA ALA A 8 9.49 15.65 -20.64
C ALA A 8 8.44 14.88 -21.48
N ILE A 9 7.24 15.45 -21.66
CA ILE A 9 6.19 14.86 -22.52
C ILE A 9 6.58 14.95 -24.00
N GLU A 10 7.25 16.04 -24.41
CA GLU A 10 7.72 16.25 -25.80
C GLU A 10 8.88 15.32 -26.20
N ARG A 11 9.67 14.81 -25.24
CA ARG A 11 10.77 13.85 -25.49
C ARG A 11 10.32 12.44 -25.86
N GLY A 12 9.02 12.21 -26.03
CA GLY A 12 8.45 10.96 -26.50
C GLY A 12 7.68 10.26 -25.40
N ARG A 13 6.38 10.51 -25.36
CA ARG A 13 5.40 9.89 -24.43
C ARG A 13 5.42 8.36 -24.38
N SER A 14 6.06 7.72 -25.36
CA SER A 14 6.20 6.26 -25.50
C SER A 14 7.65 5.79 -25.36
N ALA A 15 8.58 6.68 -25.02
CA ALA A 15 9.95 6.33 -24.73
C ALA A 15 9.97 5.31 -23.58
N ARG A 16 10.80 4.29 -23.74
CA ARG A 16 10.95 3.21 -22.76
C ARG A 16 12.36 3.25 -22.22
N SER A 17 12.47 3.14 -20.91
CA SER A 17 13.74 3.04 -20.20
C SER A 17 13.85 1.65 -19.60
N VAL A 18 15.00 1.02 -19.78
CA VAL A 18 15.31 -0.28 -19.19
C VAL A 18 15.94 -0.03 -17.83
N ILE A 19 15.32 -0.53 -16.77
CA ILE A 19 15.85 -0.42 -15.40
C ILE A 19 17.05 -1.34 -15.19
N SER A 20 17.02 -2.56 -15.73
CA SER A 20 18.14 -3.51 -15.70
C SER A 20 18.03 -4.48 -16.87
N ASP A 21 19.14 -4.70 -17.58
CA ASP A 21 19.32 -5.70 -18.65
C ASP A 21 20.13 -6.92 -18.18
N ARG A 22 20.63 -6.88 -16.94
CA ARG A 22 21.43 -7.96 -16.33
C ARG A 22 20.61 -9.24 -16.21
N LYS A 23 21.19 -10.35 -16.68
CA LYS A 23 20.56 -11.69 -16.61
C LYS A 23 20.27 -12.09 -15.16
N GLY A 24 19.02 -12.46 -14.88
CA GLY A 24 18.58 -12.92 -13.56
C GLY A 24 18.23 -11.81 -12.58
N VAL A 25 18.51 -10.55 -12.92
CA VAL A 25 18.12 -9.39 -12.12
C VAL A 25 16.68 -8.99 -12.46
N LYS A 26 15.84 -8.91 -11.44
CA LYS A 26 14.46 -8.48 -11.46
C LYS A 26 14.35 -7.10 -10.81
N ALA A 27 13.40 -6.32 -11.31
CA ALA A 27 13.06 -5.02 -10.77
C ALA A 27 11.61 -5.03 -10.33
N ASP A 28 11.36 -4.60 -9.11
CA ASP A 28 10.02 -4.45 -8.54
C ASP A 28 9.82 -3.02 -8.04
N VAL A 29 8.67 -2.42 -8.37
CA VAL A 29 8.33 -1.09 -7.83
C VAL A 29 7.96 -1.26 -6.37
N LEU A 30 8.85 -0.80 -5.49
CA LEU A 30 8.64 -0.81 -4.04
C LEU A 30 7.72 0.35 -3.61
N GLY A 31 7.86 1.50 -4.24
CA GLY A 31 7.14 2.71 -3.85
C GLY A 31 6.95 3.68 -5.00
N ASN A 32 5.76 4.28 -5.04
CA ASN A 32 5.41 5.36 -5.95
C ASN A 32 4.62 6.40 -5.16
N ASN A 33 4.97 7.67 -5.34
CA ASN A 33 4.13 8.78 -4.90
C ASN A 33 3.60 9.46 -6.16
N TYR A 34 2.29 9.40 -6.41
CA TYR A 34 1.66 9.84 -7.66
C TYR A 34 1.85 11.33 -8.02
N VAL A 35 2.46 12.12 -7.13
CA VAL A 35 2.80 13.53 -7.33
C VAL A 35 4.32 13.82 -7.27
N ASP A 36 5.15 12.80 -7.05
CA ASP A 36 6.62 12.86 -7.03
C ASP A 36 7.16 12.17 -8.30
N PRO A 37 8.14 12.76 -9.02
CA PRO A 37 8.76 12.09 -10.16
C PRO A 37 9.62 10.89 -9.79
N ARG A 38 9.85 10.59 -8.50
CA ARG A 38 10.66 9.45 -8.07
C ARG A 38 9.83 8.19 -7.87
N LEU A 39 10.42 7.06 -8.26
CA LEU A 39 10.01 5.72 -7.84
C LEU A 39 11.09 5.12 -6.94
N LEU A 40 10.68 4.28 -5.98
CA LEU A 40 11.60 3.34 -5.34
C LEU A 40 11.50 1.99 -6.02
N ILE A 41 12.65 1.46 -6.43
CA ILE A 41 12.79 0.21 -7.14
C ILE A 41 13.64 -0.74 -6.31
N GLY A 42 13.12 -1.93 -6.04
CA GLY A 42 13.91 -3.05 -5.52
C GLY A 42 14.59 -3.79 -6.66
N LEU A 43 15.92 -4.00 -6.56
CA LEU A 43 16.69 -4.85 -7.45
C LEU A 43 17.34 -5.97 -6.66
N ASN A 44 17.15 -7.22 -7.09
CA ASN A 44 17.75 -8.40 -6.49
C ASN A 44 19.18 -8.67 -7.05
N ASP A 45 19.96 -7.61 -7.17
CA ASP A 45 21.18 -7.59 -7.98
C ASP A 45 22.45 -8.07 -7.27
N GLU A 46 22.42 -8.11 -5.94
CA GLU A 46 23.48 -8.69 -5.12
C GLU A 46 23.03 -9.97 -4.43
N ASP A 47 21.79 -10.00 -3.94
CA ASP A 47 21.16 -11.16 -3.31
C ASP A 47 19.76 -11.37 -3.90
N PRO A 48 19.44 -12.56 -4.46
CA PRO A 48 18.13 -12.86 -5.02
C PRO A 48 16.95 -12.70 -4.05
N SER A 49 17.20 -12.82 -2.74
CA SER A 49 16.20 -12.79 -1.66
C SER A 49 16.15 -11.46 -0.89
N MET A 50 17.18 -10.62 -1.02
CA MET A 50 17.32 -9.35 -0.31
C MET A 50 17.56 -8.22 -1.31
N PRO A 51 16.51 -7.61 -1.87
CA PRO A 51 16.69 -6.59 -2.89
C PRO A 51 17.33 -5.32 -2.31
N ASN A 52 18.32 -4.78 -3.02
CA ASN A 52 18.81 -3.42 -2.83
C ASN A 52 17.75 -2.43 -3.33
N ILE A 53 17.65 -1.26 -2.70
CA ILE A 53 16.65 -0.25 -3.07
C ILE A 53 17.32 0.93 -3.75
N TYR A 54 16.77 1.31 -4.89
CA TYR A 54 17.20 2.41 -5.72
C TYR A 54 16.09 3.44 -5.86
N SER A 55 16.44 4.72 -5.89
CA SER A 55 15.54 5.78 -6.35
C SER A 55 15.70 5.93 -7.85
N TYR A 56 14.61 5.85 -8.59
CA TYR A 56 14.54 6.08 -10.03
C TYR A 56 13.84 7.41 -10.30
N ASP A 57 14.48 8.33 -11.01
CA ASP A 57 13.88 9.60 -11.42
C ASP A 57 13.22 9.46 -12.80
N LEU A 58 11.89 9.65 -12.86
CA LEU A 58 11.09 9.51 -14.08
C LEU A 58 11.37 10.61 -15.13
N LEU A 59 11.98 11.73 -14.76
CA LEU A 59 12.31 12.84 -15.66
C LEU A 59 13.69 12.67 -16.29
N THR A 60 14.66 12.18 -15.52
CA THR A 60 16.06 12.04 -15.96
C THR A 60 16.42 10.61 -16.36
N ASN A 61 15.63 9.62 -15.96
CA ASN A 61 15.94 8.19 -16.02
C ASN A 61 17.18 7.78 -15.21
N GLU A 62 17.54 8.57 -14.19
CA GLU A 62 18.66 8.25 -13.30
C GLU A 62 18.23 7.24 -12.23
N LEU A 63 19.07 6.23 -11.99
CA LEU A 63 18.86 5.20 -10.97
C LEU A 63 19.98 5.28 -9.92
N THR A 64 19.62 5.63 -8.69
CA THR A 64 20.58 5.91 -7.61
C THR A 64 20.32 5.00 -6.41
N LEU A 65 21.37 4.32 -5.93
CA LEU A 65 21.27 3.44 -4.76
C LEU A 65 20.91 4.26 -3.51
N VAL A 66 19.84 3.87 -2.81
CA VAL A 66 19.41 4.52 -1.56
C VAL A 66 19.46 3.57 -0.37
N MET A 67 19.40 2.25 -0.59
CA MET A 67 19.64 1.26 0.45
C MET A 67 20.38 0.05 -0.10
N ARG A 68 21.45 -0.34 0.59
CA ARG A 68 22.13 -1.62 0.39
C ARG A 68 21.64 -2.62 1.44
N ASN A 69 20.99 -3.69 1.00
CA ASN A 69 20.24 -4.59 1.87
C ASN A 69 20.86 -6.00 1.89
N ARG A 70 21.04 -6.55 3.08
CA ARG A 70 21.58 -7.90 3.32
C ARG A 70 20.77 -8.70 4.34
N ARG A 71 19.62 -8.19 4.79
CA ARG A 71 18.87 -8.80 5.91
C ARG A 71 17.38 -8.92 5.69
N PHE A 72 16.78 -8.05 4.90
CA PHE A 72 15.33 -7.90 4.88
C PHE A 72 14.71 -8.25 3.53
N PRO A 73 13.91 -9.32 3.44
CA PRO A 73 13.20 -9.64 2.21
C PRO A 73 12.01 -8.69 1.96
N ALA A 74 11.48 -8.07 3.02
CA ALA A 74 10.37 -7.12 2.94
C ALA A 74 10.77 -5.76 3.53
N LEU A 75 10.47 -4.69 2.78
CA LEU A 75 10.69 -3.29 3.16
C LEU A 75 9.40 -2.51 2.92
N PHE A 76 9.15 -1.48 3.72
CA PHE A 76 7.95 -0.65 3.60
C PHE A 76 8.33 0.82 3.68
N VAL A 77 7.68 1.60 2.83
CA VAL A 77 7.99 3.01 2.60
C VAL A 77 6.82 3.89 3.00
N ASP A 78 7.11 5.12 3.42
CA ASP A 78 6.10 6.11 3.73
C ASP A 78 5.64 6.91 2.52
N ASN A 79 4.71 7.85 2.75
CA ASN A 79 4.11 8.66 1.70
C ASN A 79 5.12 9.61 1.01
N ALA A 80 6.30 9.82 1.58
CA ALA A 80 7.40 10.60 1.02
C ALA A 80 8.51 9.74 0.39
N LEU A 81 8.25 8.42 0.24
CA LEU A 81 9.20 7.44 -0.28
C LEU A 81 10.46 7.30 0.58
N ASN A 82 10.33 7.44 1.91
CA ASN A 82 11.39 7.04 2.82
C ASN A 82 11.14 5.59 3.26
N ILE A 83 12.19 4.78 3.32
CA ILE A 83 12.12 3.44 3.90
C ILE A 83 11.95 3.60 5.41
N ARG A 84 10.91 3.01 5.99
CA ARG A 84 10.57 3.19 7.41
C ARG A 84 10.53 1.91 8.19
N LEU A 85 10.11 0.82 7.55
CA LEU A 85 9.97 -0.49 8.18
C LEU A 85 10.63 -1.56 7.33
N ALA A 86 11.00 -2.64 7.99
CA ALA A 86 11.43 -3.88 7.37
C ALA A 86 10.78 -5.07 8.07
N ALA A 87 10.69 -6.19 7.38
CA ALA A 87 10.28 -7.44 8.00
C ALA A 87 11.11 -8.62 7.49
N LYS A 88 11.31 -9.60 8.36
CA LYS A 88 11.84 -10.91 7.99
C LYS A 88 11.14 -12.01 8.76
N GLU A 89 11.01 -13.17 8.14
CA GLU A 89 10.55 -14.40 8.77
C GLU A 89 11.77 -15.19 9.28
N GLN A 90 11.68 -15.72 10.48
CA GLN A 90 12.68 -16.57 11.12
C GLN A 90 12.45 -18.04 10.73
N PRO A 91 13.45 -18.92 10.91
CA PRO A 91 13.31 -20.34 10.57
C PRO A 91 12.17 -21.07 11.30
N ASP A 92 11.74 -20.57 12.46
CA ASP A 92 10.61 -21.11 13.23
C ASP A 92 9.24 -20.58 12.76
N GLY A 93 9.21 -19.72 11.73
CA GLY A 93 8.01 -19.06 11.22
C GLY A 93 7.65 -17.76 11.96
N THR A 94 8.49 -17.27 12.87
CA THR A 94 8.29 -15.97 13.51
C THR A 94 8.53 -14.83 12.54
N VAL A 95 7.54 -13.99 12.32
CA VAL A 95 7.70 -12.75 11.56
C VAL A 95 8.05 -11.63 12.51
N ILE A 96 9.18 -10.97 12.26
CA ILE A 96 9.63 -9.81 13.02
C ILE A 96 9.59 -8.58 12.12
N TYR A 97 8.92 -7.52 12.59
CA TYR A 97 8.96 -6.20 11.99
C TYR A 97 9.91 -5.30 12.75
N TYR A 98 10.67 -4.53 11.97
CA TYR A 98 11.64 -3.56 12.44
C TYR A 98 11.23 -2.17 11.97
N ARG A 99 11.54 -1.14 12.76
CA ARG A 99 11.58 0.25 12.32
C ARG A 99 13.02 0.73 12.27
N LEU A 100 13.28 1.80 11.52
CA LEU A 100 14.56 2.50 11.63
C LEU A 100 14.78 3.03 13.06
N SER A 101 15.98 2.82 13.57
CA SER A 101 16.40 3.36 14.87
C SER A 101 16.63 4.87 14.78
N ALA A 102 16.66 5.54 15.94
CA ALA A 102 16.96 6.97 16.01
C ALA A 102 18.41 7.30 15.59
N THR A 103 19.30 6.30 15.56
CA THR A 103 20.70 6.44 15.13
C THR A 103 20.88 6.24 13.63
N ALA A 104 19.83 5.83 12.90
CA ALA A 104 19.88 5.68 11.47
C ALA A 104 20.22 7.02 10.77
N PRO A 105 21.10 7.00 9.75
CA PRO A 105 21.50 8.22 9.07
C PRO A 105 20.30 8.82 8.33
N ALA A 106 20.06 10.12 8.53
CA ALA A 106 19.00 10.84 7.81
C ALA A 106 19.32 11.10 6.33
N ARG A 107 20.57 10.87 5.90
CA ARG A 107 21.07 11.10 4.53
C ARG A 107 22.13 10.07 4.16
N GLY A 108 22.28 9.84 2.87
CA GLY A 108 23.23 8.87 2.33
C GLY A 108 22.56 7.53 2.05
N ILE A 109 23.38 6.50 1.86
CA ILE A 109 22.92 5.15 1.55
C ILE A 109 22.62 4.43 2.87
N LEU A 110 21.37 4.01 3.05
CA LEU A 110 20.93 3.21 4.18
C LEU A 110 21.48 1.78 4.07
N THR A 111 21.77 1.14 5.20
CA THR A 111 22.14 -0.28 5.25
C THR A 111 21.16 -1.06 6.13
N SER A 112 21.23 -2.39 6.04
CA SER A 112 20.48 -3.30 6.91
C SER A 112 21.30 -3.77 8.12
N ASP A 113 22.18 -2.93 8.66
CA ASP A 113 23.01 -3.24 9.83
C ASP A 113 22.15 -3.31 11.11
N GLU A 114 22.56 -4.04 12.15
CA GLU A 114 21.71 -4.31 13.33
C GLU A 114 21.37 -3.07 14.14
N ASP A 115 22.33 -2.16 14.30
CA ASP A 115 22.21 -0.92 15.06
C ASP A 115 21.31 0.14 14.40
N LEU A 116 21.01 0.00 13.11
CA LEU A 116 20.14 0.93 12.38
C LEU A 116 18.65 0.56 12.45
N TRP A 117 18.30 -0.55 13.10
CA TRP A 117 16.94 -1.11 13.06
C TRP A 117 16.53 -1.69 14.41
N GLU A 118 15.37 -1.26 14.89
CA GLU A 118 14.78 -1.70 16.16
C GLU A 118 13.57 -2.60 15.89
N GLU A 119 13.49 -3.74 16.58
CA GLU A 119 12.29 -4.57 16.57
C GLU A 119 11.10 -3.81 17.17
N ILE A 120 9.95 -3.85 16.49
CA ILE A 120 8.71 -3.23 16.96
C ILE A 120 7.58 -4.22 17.17
N LEU A 121 7.59 -5.33 16.42
CA LEU A 121 6.60 -6.39 16.50
C LEU A 121 7.28 -7.71 16.22
N SER A 122 6.88 -8.74 16.96
CA SER A 122 7.27 -10.11 16.71
C SER A 122 6.07 -11.01 16.97
N PHE A 123 5.80 -11.91 16.03
CA PHE A 123 4.74 -12.88 16.16
C PHE A 123 5.03 -14.16 15.40
N LEU A 124 4.76 -15.28 16.05
CA LEU A 124 4.89 -16.60 15.47
C LEU A 124 3.72 -16.86 14.53
N ARG A 125 3.98 -17.30 13.30
CA ARG A 125 2.95 -17.58 12.29
C ARG A 125 2.52 -19.05 12.37
N ARG A 126 1.83 -19.41 13.46
CA ARG A 126 1.31 -20.76 13.72
C ARG A 126 0.00 -21.05 13.01
N ARG A 127 -0.81 -20.03 12.75
CA ARG A 127 -2.18 -20.19 12.23
C ARG A 127 -2.39 -19.37 10.96
N MET A 128 -3.31 -19.85 10.10
CA MET A 128 -3.68 -19.16 8.85
C MET A 128 -4.16 -17.71 9.11
N GLN A 129 -4.81 -17.45 10.23
CA GLN A 129 -5.28 -16.11 10.62
C GLN A 129 -4.11 -15.12 10.83
N GLU A 130 -2.93 -15.59 11.26
CA GLU A 130 -1.77 -14.70 11.47
C GLU A 130 -1.16 -14.23 10.15
N ALA A 131 -1.45 -14.91 9.03
CA ALA A 131 -1.15 -14.41 7.69
C ALA A 131 -1.94 -13.13 7.32
N MET A 132 -2.91 -12.74 8.15
CA MET A 132 -3.73 -11.54 7.94
C MET A 132 -3.16 -10.28 8.60
N ARG A 133 -2.06 -10.39 9.36
CA ARG A 133 -1.31 -9.22 9.83
C ARG A 133 -0.53 -8.60 8.68
N LYS A 134 -1.11 -7.58 8.05
CA LYS A 134 -0.57 -6.95 6.84
C LYS A 134 -0.47 -5.45 7.02
N PHE A 135 0.70 -4.91 6.66
CA PHE A 135 0.91 -3.47 6.52
C PHE A 135 0.02 -2.96 5.38
N MET A 136 -0.73 -1.88 5.62
CA MET A 136 -1.65 -1.30 4.63
C MET A 136 -1.23 0.10 4.16
N GLY A 137 -0.31 0.76 4.86
CA GLY A 137 0.15 2.10 4.52
C GLY A 137 0.33 2.99 5.73
N PHE A 138 0.86 4.19 5.49
CA PHE A 138 0.97 5.24 6.49
C PHE A 138 -0.15 6.26 6.37
N ASP A 139 -0.54 6.84 7.50
CA ASP A 139 -1.38 8.03 7.52
C ASP A 139 -0.66 9.25 6.93
N LYS A 140 -1.39 10.36 6.77
CA LYS A 140 -0.84 11.60 6.19
C LYS A 140 0.40 12.12 6.91
N SER A 141 0.47 11.91 8.23
CA SER A 141 1.61 12.36 9.06
C SER A 141 2.85 11.47 8.92
N ASN A 142 2.72 10.25 8.39
CA ASN A 142 3.73 9.20 8.41
C ASN A 142 4.17 8.77 9.84
N GLU A 143 3.31 8.99 10.82
CA GLU A 143 3.54 8.61 12.22
C GLU A 143 2.68 7.40 12.62
N ASN A 144 1.55 7.19 11.94
CA ASN A 144 0.65 6.07 12.19
C ASN A 144 0.65 5.12 11.01
N ILE A 145 0.46 3.84 11.32
CA ILE A 145 0.43 2.78 10.33
C ILE A 145 -0.95 2.13 10.36
N TYR A 146 -1.54 1.97 9.19
CA TYR A 146 -2.75 1.17 8.99
C TYR A 146 -2.38 -0.30 8.81
N TRP A 147 -3.15 -1.19 9.44
CA TRP A 147 -2.94 -2.62 9.39
C TRP A 147 -4.24 -3.37 9.19
N LEU A 148 -4.18 -4.44 8.40
CA LEU A 148 -5.05 -5.59 8.66
C LEU A 148 -4.43 -6.36 9.82
N TRP A 149 -5.25 -6.74 10.80
CA TRP A 149 -4.77 -7.27 12.06
C TRP A 149 -5.69 -8.37 12.59
N ALA A 150 -5.17 -9.59 12.61
CA ALA A 150 -5.79 -10.69 13.32
C ALA A 150 -5.17 -10.84 14.72
N ASP A 151 -6.02 -11.12 15.70
CA ASP A 151 -5.66 -11.42 17.08
C ASP A 151 -6.52 -12.60 17.58
N ASP A 152 -6.28 -13.06 18.81
CA ASP A 152 -6.99 -14.24 19.35
C ASP A 152 -8.47 -13.97 19.71
N SER A 153 -8.97 -12.75 19.52
CA SER A 153 -10.36 -12.40 19.87
C SER A 153 -11.36 -12.71 18.76
N SER A 154 -10.91 -12.94 17.52
CA SER A 154 -11.78 -13.23 16.38
C SER A 154 -11.03 -14.00 15.29
N ASP A 155 -11.74 -14.85 14.56
CA ASP A 155 -11.20 -15.51 13.37
C ASP A 155 -11.06 -14.54 12.17
N LEU A 156 -11.68 -13.35 12.24
CA LEU A 156 -11.65 -12.34 11.17
C LEU A 156 -10.63 -11.23 11.46
N GLY A 157 -9.91 -10.82 10.41
CA GLY A 157 -8.94 -9.72 10.50
C GLY A 157 -9.63 -8.37 10.66
N LYS A 158 -9.18 -7.55 11.63
CA LYS A 158 -9.66 -6.18 11.87
C LYS A 158 -8.88 -5.19 11.02
N PHE A 159 -9.50 -4.06 10.70
CA PHE A 159 -8.75 -2.90 10.21
C PHE A 159 -8.41 -2.00 11.38
N ILE A 160 -7.13 -1.81 11.65
CA ILE A 160 -6.65 -1.02 12.79
C ILE A 160 -5.62 0.01 12.35
N MET A 161 -5.30 0.90 13.28
CA MET A 161 -4.19 1.82 13.19
C MET A 161 -3.43 1.88 14.51
N PHE A 162 -2.12 2.09 14.47
CA PHE A 162 -1.33 2.45 15.64
C PHE A 162 -0.14 3.36 15.29
N PRO A 163 0.40 4.14 16.25
CA PRO A 163 1.63 4.90 16.05
C PRO A 163 2.85 3.97 15.90
N ILE A 164 3.73 4.24 14.92
CA ILE A 164 4.99 3.49 14.73
C ILE A 164 5.88 3.49 15.99
N SER A 165 5.76 4.55 16.81
CA SER A 165 6.47 4.69 18.08
C SER A 165 5.91 3.77 19.17
N SER A 166 4.65 3.37 19.09
CA SER A 166 3.93 2.64 20.13
C SER A 166 2.91 1.64 19.57
N PRO A 167 3.34 0.47 19.07
CA PRO A 167 2.44 -0.51 18.43
C PRO A 167 1.35 -1.08 19.34
N ARG A 168 1.47 -0.90 20.66
CA ARG A 168 0.47 -1.30 21.66
C ARG A 168 -0.73 -0.35 21.72
N ARG A 169 -0.60 0.89 21.21
CA ARG A 169 -1.68 1.88 21.19
C ARG A 169 -2.54 1.73 19.94
N GLN A 170 -3.23 0.59 19.86
CA GLN A 170 -4.07 0.24 18.72
C GLN A 170 -5.42 0.94 18.79
N THR A 171 -5.90 1.40 17.64
CA THR A 171 -7.26 1.90 17.43
C THR A 171 -7.92 1.06 16.35
N THR A 172 -9.05 0.44 16.66
CA THR A 172 -9.85 -0.29 15.66
C THR A 172 -10.63 0.71 14.82
N LEU A 173 -10.41 0.67 13.50
CA LEU A 173 -11.13 1.47 12.52
C LEU A 173 -12.35 0.72 11.99
N PHE A 174 -12.22 -0.60 11.82
CA PHE A 174 -13.31 -1.46 11.40
C PHE A 174 -13.17 -2.87 11.96
N GLN A 175 -14.29 -3.42 12.41
CA GLN A 175 -14.42 -4.79 12.90
C GLN A 175 -15.41 -5.54 11.99
N PRO A 176 -14.94 -6.49 11.17
CA PRO A 176 -15.83 -7.31 10.36
C PRO A 176 -16.74 -8.19 11.22
N LYS A 177 -17.92 -8.52 10.70
CA LYS A 177 -18.94 -9.30 11.43
C LYS A 177 -19.31 -10.63 10.77
N LYS A 178 -19.19 -10.76 9.45
CA LYS A 178 -19.62 -11.95 8.69
C LYS A 178 -18.50 -12.56 7.85
N GLY A 179 -17.64 -11.73 7.26
CA GLY A 179 -16.57 -12.15 6.34
C GLY A 179 -15.30 -11.30 6.45
N GLU A 180 -14.36 -11.57 5.57
CA GLU A 180 -13.03 -10.93 5.60
C GLU A 180 -13.05 -9.54 4.96
N ILE A 181 -12.11 -8.70 5.37
CA ILE A 181 -11.89 -7.43 4.68
C ILE A 181 -11.31 -7.70 3.29
N GLY A 182 -12.04 -7.27 2.26
CA GLY A 182 -11.63 -7.45 0.86
C GLY A 182 -10.78 -6.30 0.35
N ALA A 183 -11.28 -5.08 0.45
CA ALA A 183 -10.65 -3.88 -0.07
C ALA A 183 -10.87 -2.68 0.87
N VAL A 184 -10.00 -1.69 0.75
CA VAL A 184 -10.15 -0.38 1.39
C VAL A 184 -10.16 0.67 0.29
N PHE A 185 -11.16 1.54 0.30
CA PHE A 185 -11.22 2.71 -0.57
C PHE A 185 -10.46 3.84 0.12
N TRP A 186 -9.34 4.27 -0.47
CA TRP A 186 -8.45 5.26 0.13
C TRP A 186 -8.59 6.63 -0.49
N ASN A 187 -8.53 7.68 0.32
CA ASN A 187 -8.17 9.01 -0.15
C ASN A 187 -6.65 9.11 -0.31
N PHE A 188 -6.17 9.30 -1.54
CA PHE A 188 -4.72 9.36 -1.81
C PHE A 188 -4.05 10.64 -1.30
N THR A 189 -4.79 11.74 -1.19
CA THR A 189 -4.24 13.03 -0.74
C THR A 189 -4.25 13.13 0.79
N GLU A 190 -5.37 12.74 1.39
CA GLU A 190 -5.53 12.72 2.85
C GLU A 190 -4.93 11.46 3.49
N ARG A 191 -4.50 10.49 2.68
CA ARG A 191 -3.88 9.22 3.12
C ARG A 191 -4.72 8.56 4.22
N SER A 192 -6.02 8.54 4.01
CA SER A 192 -7.01 8.08 4.99
C SER A 192 -8.04 7.16 4.33
N PRO A 193 -8.59 6.19 5.07
CA PRO A 193 -9.60 5.27 4.55
C PRO A 193 -10.97 5.97 4.49
N LEU A 194 -11.67 5.81 3.37
CA LEU A 194 -13.01 6.33 3.15
C LEU A 194 -14.09 5.27 3.40
N ALA A 195 -13.84 4.06 2.92
CA ALA A 195 -14.72 2.92 3.10
C ALA A 195 -13.89 1.62 3.12
N VAL A 196 -14.46 0.56 3.66
CA VAL A 196 -13.87 -0.78 3.69
C VAL A 196 -14.92 -1.78 3.23
N SER A 197 -14.51 -2.81 2.51
CA SER A 197 -15.42 -3.85 2.10
C SER A 197 -15.26 -5.12 2.91
N GLU A 198 -16.38 -5.78 3.15
CA GLU A 198 -16.46 -7.13 3.71
C GLU A 198 -16.88 -8.10 2.59
N VAL A 199 -16.21 -9.25 2.52
CA VAL A 199 -16.49 -10.29 1.53
C VAL A 199 -16.89 -11.58 2.23
N TYR A 200 -18.16 -11.95 2.06
CA TYR A 200 -18.70 -13.22 2.51
C TYR A 200 -19.40 -13.95 1.37
N HIS A 201 -20.72 -13.79 1.23
CA HIS A 201 -21.47 -14.24 0.05
C HIS A 201 -21.52 -13.19 -1.07
N LYS A 202 -21.32 -11.93 -0.69
CA LYS A 202 -21.36 -10.73 -1.53
C LYS A 202 -20.29 -9.77 -1.05
N HIS A 203 -19.84 -8.90 -1.94
CA HIS A 203 -18.99 -7.78 -1.59
C HIS A 203 -19.86 -6.63 -1.08
N GLU A 204 -19.70 -6.24 0.19
CA GLU A 204 -20.47 -5.19 0.86
C GLU A 204 -19.52 -4.07 1.32
N TRP A 205 -19.83 -2.81 1.03
CA TRP A 205 -19.04 -1.66 1.48
C TRP A 205 -19.60 -1.04 2.76
N TYR A 206 -18.68 -0.62 3.64
CA TYR A 206 -18.95 0.06 4.90
C TYR A 206 -18.19 1.38 4.91
N VAL A 207 -18.91 2.50 5.07
CA VAL A 207 -18.32 3.83 5.08
C VAL A 207 -17.60 4.07 6.41
N LEU A 208 -16.35 4.50 6.34
CA LEU A 208 -15.51 4.87 7.48
C LEU A 208 -15.38 6.39 7.64
N ASN A 209 -15.61 7.14 6.55
CA ASN A 209 -15.57 8.59 6.51
C ASN A 209 -16.80 9.13 5.76
N GLU A 210 -17.57 9.99 6.43
CA GLU A 210 -18.84 10.53 5.91
C GLU A 210 -18.68 11.30 4.59
N THR A 211 -17.48 11.78 4.25
CA THR A 211 -17.20 12.43 2.96
C THR A 211 -17.40 11.52 1.74
N ALA A 212 -17.48 10.20 1.92
CA ALA A 212 -17.79 9.25 0.86
C ALA A 212 -19.23 8.72 0.93
N MET A 213 -20.02 9.10 1.93
CA MET A 213 -21.36 8.53 2.18
C MET A 213 -22.29 8.68 0.97
N ASP A 214 -22.41 9.90 0.46
CA ASP A 214 -23.27 10.23 -0.68
C ASP A 214 -22.87 9.46 -1.95
N ASP A 215 -21.57 9.37 -2.22
CA ASP A 215 -21.06 8.66 -3.39
C ASP A 215 -21.36 7.16 -3.27
N MET A 216 -21.06 6.57 -2.11
CA MET A 216 -21.28 5.16 -1.86
C MET A 216 -22.76 4.79 -1.91
N GLN A 217 -23.65 5.66 -1.44
CA GLN A 217 -25.09 5.47 -1.55
C GLN A 217 -25.52 5.38 -3.03
N VAL A 218 -25.09 6.32 -3.87
CA VAL A 218 -25.40 6.30 -5.31
C VAL A 218 -24.84 5.06 -5.99
N ILE A 219 -23.60 4.67 -5.66
CA ILE A 219 -22.94 3.48 -6.21
C ILE A 219 -23.73 2.21 -5.87
N VAL A 220 -24.21 2.08 -4.63
CA VAL A 220 -25.01 0.92 -4.20
C VAL A 220 -26.39 0.93 -4.87
N ASP A 221 -27.07 2.08 -4.89
CA ASP A 221 -28.43 2.21 -5.42
C ASP A 221 -28.52 2.06 -6.94
N TYR A 222 -27.42 2.28 -7.67
CA TYR A 222 -27.37 2.10 -9.12
C TYR A 222 -27.74 0.67 -9.55
N ASN A 223 -27.32 -0.34 -8.79
CA ASN A 223 -27.70 -1.73 -9.04
C ASN A 223 -27.85 -2.52 -7.73
N PRO A 224 -29.03 -2.45 -7.08
CA PRO A 224 -29.24 -3.03 -5.76
C PRO A 224 -29.24 -4.57 -5.74
N THR A 225 -29.24 -5.20 -6.92
CA THR A 225 -29.22 -6.66 -7.05
C THR A 225 -27.80 -7.23 -7.13
N ALA A 226 -26.81 -6.39 -7.41
CA ALA A 226 -25.41 -6.74 -7.60
C ALA A 226 -24.52 -6.11 -6.52
N SER A 227 -23.28 -6.57 -6.42
CA SER A 227 -22.32 -6.08 -5.44
C SER A 227 -21.33 -5.11 -6.10
N PRO A 228 -21.34 -3.80 -5.74
CA PRO A 228 -20.38 -2.86 -6.29
C PRO A 228 -18.96 -3.17 -5.83
N TYR A 229 -18.01 -3.11 -6.77
CA TYR A 229 -16.59 -3.25 -6.53
C TYR A 229 -15.83 -2.10 -7.20
N ILE A 230 -14.98 -1.43 -6.43
CA ILE A 230 -14.14 -0.33 -6.91
C ILE A 230 -12.89 -0.93 -7.54
N VAL A 231 -12.76 -0.80 -8.85
CA VAL A 231 -11.65 -1.35 -9.63
C VAL A 231 -10.44 -0.43 -9.54
N SER A 232 -10.65 0.88 -9.74
CA SER A 232 -9.61 1.91 -9.66
C SER A 232 -10.26 3.30 -9.57
N TYR A 233 -9.47 4.33 -9.31
CA TYR A 233 -9.96 5.70 -9.25
C TYR A 233 -8.82 6.69 -9.49
N SER A 234 -9.15 7.90 -9.95
CA SER A 234 -8.19 8.97 -10.15
C SER A 234 -7.60 9.46 -8.83
N VAL A 235 -6.44 10.14 -8.87
CA VAL A 235 -5.75 10.65 -7.66
C VAL A 235 -6.61 11.67 -6.91
N ASP A 236 -7.34 12.52 -7.64
CA ASP A 236 -8.34 13.46 -7.10
C ASP A 236 -9.66 12.78 -6.74
N GLN A 237 -9.80 11.48 -7.03
CA GLN A 237 -10.97 10.64 -6.83
C GLN A 237 -12.23 11.09 -7.58
N GLU A 238 -12.17 12.09 -8.46
CA GLU A 238 -13.33 12.57 -9.23
C GLU A 238 -13.89 11.53 -10.20
N LEU A 239 -13.04 10.58 -10.61
CA LEU A 239 -13.39 9.48 -11.48
C LEU A 239 -13.16 8.16 -10.75
N ILE A 240 -14.22 7.35 -10.63
CA ILE A 240 -14.17 6.03 -10.03
C ILE A 240 -14.57 4.99 -11.08
N LEU A 241 -13.70 4.00 -11.29
CA LEU A 241 -13.98 2.86 -12.14
C LEU A 241 -14.63 1.77 -11.28
N LEU A 242 -15.84 1.37 -11.65
CA LEU A 242 -16.66 0.41 -10.92
C LEU A 242 -16.93 -0.81 -11.77
N THR A 243 -17.19 -1.91 -11.08
CA THR A 243 -17.87 -3.07 -11.62
C THR A 243 -18.93 -3.52 -10.63
N TYR A 244 -19.86 -4.36 -11.08
CA TYR A 244 -20.93 -4.90 -10.26
C TYR A 244 -20.93 -6.42 -10.40
N ASP A 245 -20.48 -7.08 -9.34
CA ASP A 245 -20.43 -8.55 -9.30
C ASP A 245 -21.86 -9.12 -9.23
N SER A 246 -22.16 -10.03 -10.15
CA SER A 246 -23.47 -10.62 -10.36
C SER A 246 -23.32 -12.06 -10.84
N ALA A 247 -24.14 -12.96 -10.30
CA ALA A 247 -24.18 -14.35 -10.76
C ALA A 247 -24.85 -14.51 -12.13
N GLU A 248 -25.57 -13.48 -12.61
CA GLU A 248 -26.41 -13.56 -13.82
C GLU A 248 -25.83 -12.77 -14.99
N LYS A 249 -24.99 -11.77 -14.73
CA LYS A 249 -24.46 -10.85 -15.75
C LYS A 249 -22.93 -10.93 -15.82
N PRO A 250 -22.34 -10.78 -17.01
CA PRO A 250 -20.88 -10.74 -17.17
C PRO A 250 -20.27 -9.50 -16.52
N PHE A 251 -18.95 -9.51 -16.39
CA PHE A 251 -18.18 -8.41 -15.82
C PHE A 251 -18.19 -7.19 -16.75
N ASP A 252 -19.00 -6.19 -16.38
CA ASP A 252 -19.04 -4.88 -17.03
C ASP A 252 -18.26 -3.83 -16.22
N VAL A 253 -17.77 -2.80 -16.91
CA VAL A 253 -16.98 -1.72 -16.30
C VAL A 253 -17.70 -0.39 -16.52
N TYR A 254 -17.91 0.34 -15.42
CA TYR A 254 -18.60 1.62 -15.37
C TYR A 254 -17.64 2.71 -14.90
N LEU A 255 -17.85 3.94 -15.39
CA LEU A 255 -17.13 5.12 -14.93
C LEU A 255 -18.10 6.04 -14.18
N TYR A 256 -17.91 6.13 -12.87
CA TYR A 256 -18.64 7.05 -12.00
C TYR A 256 -17.91 8.38 -11.88
N ARG A 257 -18.64 9.48 -12.06
CA ARG A 257 -18.15 10.85 -11.94
C ARG A 257 -18.74 11.50 -10.68
N ARG A 258 -17.91 11.71 -9.66
CA ARG A 258 -18.35 12.23 -8.35
C ARG A 258 -19.02 13.60 -8.47
N ALA A 259 -18.44 14.51 -9.24
CA ALA A 259 -18.99 15.86 -9.47
C ALA A 259 -20.47 15.88 -9.89
N ASN A 260 -20.91 14.87 -10.65
CA ASN A 260 -22.29 14.77 -11.15
C ASN A 260 -23.12 13.69 -10.44
N LYS A 261 -22.48 12.88 -9.58
CA LYS A 261 -23.05 11.66 -9.01
C LYS A 261 -23.67 10.74 -10.08
N SER A 262 -22.96 10.51 -11.19
CA SER A 262 -23.44 9.79 -12.38
C SER A 262 -22.41 8.83 -12.95
#